data_AF-A0A381TE09-F1
#
_entry.id   AF-A0A381TE09-F1
#
_cell.length_a   1.000
_cell.length_b   1.000
_cell.length_c   1.000
_cell.angle_alpha   90.00
_cell.angle_beta   90.00
_cell.angle_gamma   90.00
#
_symmetry.space_group_name_H-M   'P 1'
#
loop_
_entity.id
_entity.type
_entity.pdbx_description
1 polymer ?
#
loop_
_entity_poly.entity_id
_entity_poly.type
_entity_poly.pdbx_seq_one_letter_code
_entity_poly.pdbx_strand_id
1 'polypeptide(L)' 'VFIVASVMLSLMMAVWGGVTYGTLRGTGWHLVTVVGALVVAGLLAAYLVKFVQKTRELRLD' A
#
# COMPACT_ATOMS: atom_id res chain seq x y z
N VAL A 1 -3.01 13.21 5.27
CA VAL A 1 -1.59 13.01 4.89
C VAL A 1 -1.07 11.62 5.25
N PHE A 2 -1.20 11.16 6.50
CA PHE A 2 -0.69 9.84 6.93
C PHE A 2 -1.15 8.67 6.05
N ILE A 3 -2.45 8.53 5.77
CA ILE A 3 -2.99 7.42 4.96
C ILE A 3 -2.34 7.37 3.57
N VAL A 4 -2.17 8.52 2.92
CA VAL A 4 -1.52 8.62 1.60
C VAL A 4 -0.05 8.22 1.68
N ALA A 5 0.69 8.69 2.69
CA ALA A 5 2.08 8.29 2.90
C ALA A 5 2.20 6.77 3.11
N SER A 6 1.28 6.16 3.87
CA SER A 6 1.24 4.72 4.08
C SER A 6 0.93 3.93 2.80
N VAL A 7 0.04 4.43 1.94
CA VAL A 7 -0.19 3.84 0.61
C VAL A 7 1.09 3.88 -0.22
N MET A 8 1.74 5.04 -0.30
CA MET A 8 2.98 5.21 -1.07
C MET A 8 4.11 4.31 -0.56
N LEU A 9 4.28 4.21 0.77
CA LEU A 9 5.25 3.32 1.39
C LEU A 9 4.97 1.86 1.05
N SER A 10 3.71 1.45 1.11
CA SER A 10 3.32 0.09 0.75
C SER A 10 3.63 -0.20 -0.72
N LEU A 11 3.32 0.72 -1.65
CA LEU A 11 3.68 0.57 -3.05
C LEU A 11 5.20 0.51 -3.26
N MET A 12 5.98 1.34 -2.54
CA MET A 12 7.44 1.28 -2.55
C MET A 12 7.94 -0.11 -2.13
N MET A 13 7.36 -0.71 -1.10
CA MET A 13 7.71 -2.07 -0.65
C MET A 13 7.36 -3.13 -1.69
N ALA A 14 6.24 -2.97 -2.40
CA ALA A 14 5.90 -3.86 -3.51
C ALA A 14 6.91 -3.76 -4.65
N VAL A 15 7.33 -2.54 -5.04
CA VAL A 15 8.35 -2.34 -6.07
C VAL A 15 9.69 -2.92 -5.62
N TRP A 16 10.13 -2.62 -4.40
CA TRP A 16 11.39 -3.14 -3.85
C TRP A 16 11.40 -4.67 -3.80
N GLY A 17 10.31 -5.30 -3.33
CA GLY A 17 10.17 -6.75 -3.30
C GLY A 17 10.22 -7.37 -4.70
N GLY A 18 9.52 -6.77 -5.67
CA GLY A 18 9.51 -7.24 -7.06
C GLY A 18 10.88 -7.13 -7.73
N VAL A 19 11.57 -6.01 -7.57
CA VAL A 19 12.92 -5.81 -8.10
C VAL A 19 13.90 -6.78 -7.46
N THR A 20 13.85 -6.95 -6.14
CA THR A 20 14.79 -7.83 -5.41
C THR A 20 14.57 -9.30 -5.77
N TYR A 21 13.32 -9.72 -5.97
CA TYR A 21 12.99 -11.06 -6.44
C TYR A 21 13.62 -11.37 -7.81
N GLY A 22 13.73 -10.39 -8.70
CA GLY A 22 14.37 -10.55 -10.02
C GLY A 22 15.90 -10.67 -9.99
N THR A 23 16.53 -10.59 -8.82
CA THR A 23 17.99 -10.70 -8.66
C THR A 23 18.44 -12.09 -8.19
N LEU A 24 19.74 -12.36 -8.23
CA LEU A 24 20.34 -13.59 -7.68
C LEU A 24 20.17 -13.74 -6.16
N ARG A 25 19.76 -12.68 -5.45
CA ARG A 25 19.46 -12.69 -4.00
C ARG A 25 17.96 -12.87 -3.73
N GLY A 26 17.15 -12.98 -4.77
CA GLY A 26 15.71 -13.14 -4.69
C GLY A 26 15.31 -14.46 -4.04
N THR A 27 14.29 -14.40 -3.21
CA THR A 27 13.65 -15.56 -2.57
C THR A 27 12.14 -15.43 -2.66
N GLY A 28 11.41 -16.55 -2.57
CA GLY A 28 9.94 -16.53 -2.61
C GLY A 28 9.29 -15.59 -1.58
N TRP A 29 9.97 -15.31 -0.47
CA TRP A 29 9.51 -14.32 0.53
C TRP A 29 9.33 -12.91 -0.03
N HIS A 30 10.13 -12.52 -1.03
CA HIS A 30 9.99 -11.21 -1.67
C HIS A 30 8.66 -11.11 -2.44
N LEU A 31 8.19 -12.20 -3.05
CA LEU A 31 6.86 -12.23 -3.67
C LEU A 31 5.74 -12.15 -2.62
N VAL A 32 5.92 -12.79 -1.46
CA VAL A 32 4.98 -12.65 -0.34
C VAL A 32 4.92 -11.19 0.13
N THR A 33 6.05 -10.50 0.22
CA THR A 33 6.11 -9.06 0.51
C THR A 33 5.37 -8.24 -0.55
N VAL A 34 5.56 -8.54 -1.84
CA VAL A 34 4.85 -7.86 -2.93
C VAL A 34 3.33 -7.99 -2.75
N VAL A 35 2.85 -9.22 -2.59
CA VAL A 35 1.41 -9.49 -2.43
C VAL A 35 0.87 -8.79 -1.19
N GLY A 36 1.54 -8.93 -0.05
CA GLY A 36 1.14 -8.28 1.21
C GLY A 36 1.09 -6.76 1.08
N ALA A 37 2.11 -6.15 0.48
CA ALA A 37 2.18 -4.72 0.24
C ALA A 37 1.08 -4.21 -0.70
N LEU A 38 0.75 -4.95 -1.76
CA LEU A 38 -0.34 -4.58 -2.66
C LEU A 38 -1.71 -4.69 -1.97
N VAL A 39 -1.92 -5.73 -1.16
CA VAL A 39 -3.15 -5.89 -0.35
C VAL A 39 -3.30 -4.72 0.63
N VAL A 40 -2.25 -4.38 1.38
CA VAL A 40 -2.27 -3.26 2.33
C VAL A 40 -2.51 -1.93 1.63
N ALA A 41 -1.87 -1.69 0.49
CA ALA A 41 -2.10 -0.48 -0.31
C ALA A 41 -3.57 -0.38 -0.75
N GLY A 42 -4.15 -1.49 -1.24
CA GLY A 42 -5.55 -1.56 -1.64
C GLY A 42 -6.51 -1.29 -0.48
N LEU A 43 -6.27 -1.90 0.68
CA LEU A 43 -7.08 -1.68 1.89
C LEU A 43 -7.01 -0.23 2.38
N LEU A 44 -5.82 0.36 2.38
CA LEU A 44 -5.62 1.76 2.76
C LEU A 44 -6.26 2.74 1.76
N ALA A 45 -6.21 2.43 0.46
CA ALA A 45 -6.89 3.21 -0.57
C ALA A 45 -8.41 3.16 -0.39
N ALA A 46 -8.97 1.96 -0.16
CA ALA A 46 -10.40 1.81 0.14
C ALA A 46 -10.80 2.56 1.43
N TYR A 47 -9.96 2.51 2.46
CA TYR A 47 -10.15 3.25 3.69
C TYR A 47 -10.11 4.77 3.46
N LEU A 48 -9.16 5.27 2.66
CA LEU A 48 -9.05 6.69 2.33
C LEU A 48 -10.33 7.21 1.67
N VAL A 49 -10.88 6.47 0.71
CA VAL A 49 -12.14 6.84 0.04
C VAL A 49 -13.27 6.95 1.06
N LYS A 50 -13.44 5.93 1.91
CA LYS A 50 -14.47 5.94 2.97
C LYS A 50 -14.26 7.07 3.96
N PHE A 51 -13.01 7.35 4.32
CA PHE A 51 -12.67 8.45 5.22
C PHE A 51 -13.09 9.80 4.62
N VAL A 52 -12.73 10.08 3.36
CA VAL A 52 -13.11 11.31 2.66
C VAL A 52 -14.63 11.45 2.50
N GLN A 53 -15.32 10.35 2.17
CA GLN A 53 -16.78 10.34 2.14
C GLN A 53 -17.36 10.70 3.51
N LYS A 54 -16.82 10.11 4.58
CA LYS A 54 -17.29 10.36 5.93
C LYS A 54 -17.00 11.77 6.44
N THR A 55 -15.84 12.34 6.12
CA THR A 55 -15.54 13.74 6.49
C THR A 55 -16.50 14.71 5.82
N ARG A 56 -16.84 14.47 4.55
CA ARG A 56 -17.84 15.28 3.81
C ARG A 56 -19.25 15.15 4.41
N GLU A 57 -19.68 13.94 4.77
CA GLU A 57 -20.97 13.73 5.46
C GLU A 57 -21.04 14.53 6.76
N LEU A 58 -19.92 14.60 7.48
CA LEU A 58 -19.82 15.30 8.76
C LEU A 58 -19.50 16.80 8.61
N ARG A 59 -19.31 17.31 7.39
CA ARG A 59 -18.88 18.69 7.09
C ARG A 59 -17.59 19.09 7.82
N LEU A 60 -16.66 18.14 7.90
CA LEU A 60 -15.33 18.30 8.50
C LEU A 60 -14.23 18.50 7.43
N ASP A 61 -14.63 18.68 6.17
CA ASP A 61 -13.76 18.91 5.03
C ASP A 61 -13.34 20.38 4.83
#